data_AF-A0A2V9TGH8-F1
#
_entry.id   AF-A0A2V9TGH8-F1
#
_cell.length_a   1.000
_cell.length_b   1.000
_cell.length_c   1.000
_cell.angle_alpha   90.00
_cell.angle_beta   90.00
_cell.angle_gamma   90.00
#
_symmetry.space_group_name_H-M   'P 1'
#
loop_
_entity.id
_entity.type
_entity.pdbx_description
1 polymer ?
#
loop_
_entity_poly.entity_id
_entity_poly.type
_entity_poly.pdbx_seq_one_letter_code
_entity_poly.pdbx_strand_id
1 'polypeptide(L)'
;MAAGHSGEELLQEIKKQAQWFPPKNLPKALESFGTEFAIFDVFNVMHNADENDNSEMRRILDRLSQIQAAAGCGIGVVHHYSKASDPGLSLTQRLRGAGAIAGWCEWLIGISMADSPSKVRRMEFDIKADNPPAPVYFTIDSSEGWPKLTLVDYSDESSAPRKQASEIGGISTKERSV
;
A
#
# COMPACT_ATOMS: atom_id res chain seq x y z
N MET A 1 25.18 17.23 -34.08
CA MET A 1 23.82 17.21 -34.66
C MET A 1 22.90 16.62 -33.62
N ALA A 2 22.06 17.44 -32.99
CA ALA A 2 21.05 16.95 -32.05
C ALA A 2 19.87 16.41 -32.87
N ALA A 3 19.55 15.12 -32.71
CA ALA A 3 18.37 14.53 -33.32
C ALA A 3 17.14 15.17 -32.67
N GLY A 4 16.44 16.02 -33.43
CA GLY A 4 15.16 16.58 -33.01
C GLY A 4 14.11 15.49 -33.15
N HIS A 5 13.58 15.01 -32.02
CA HIS A 5 12.42 14.11 -32.01
C HIS A 5 11.23 14.84 -32.66
N SER A 6 10.52 14.17 -33.55
CA SER A 6 9.35 14.77 -34.21
C SER A 6 8.23 15.03 -33.20
N GLY A 7 7.37 16.01 -33.46
CA GLY A 7 6.26 16.34 -32.56
C GLY A 7 5.30 15.16 -32.32
N GLU A 8 5.17 14.23 -33.28
CA GLU A 8 4.39 13.02 -33.13
C GLU A 8 5.06 12.00 -32.21
N GLU A 9 6.38 11.85 -32.29
CA GLU A 9 7.15 11.00 -31.36
C GLU A 9 7.06 11.54 -29.94
N LEU A 10 7.15 12.86 -29.75
CA LEU A 10 6.93 13.49 -28.44
C LEU A 10 5.51 13.26 -27.91
N LEU A 11 4.48 13.34 -28.76
CA LEU A 11 3.11 13.05 -28.37
C LEU A 11 2.88 11.57 -28.04
N GLN A 12 3.52 10.66 -28.77
CA GLN A 12 3.51 9.23 -28.43
C GLN A 12 4.26 8.96 -27.13
N GLU A 13 5.38 9.62 -26.89
CA GLU A 13 6.17 9.50 -25.66
C GLU A 13 5.38 10.04 -24.46
N ILE A 14 4.69 11.17 -24.61
CA ILE A 14 3.79 11.73 -23.58
C ILE A 14 2.63 10.79 -23.29
N LYS A 15 2.02 10.18 -24.31
CA LYS A 15 0.94 9.20 -24.15
C LYS A 15 1.40 7.88 -23.51
N LYS A 16 2.69 7.54 -23.61
CA LYS A 16 3.30 6.39 -22.93
C LYS A 16 3.61 6.67 -21.45
N GLN A 17 3.62 7.92 -21.00
CA GLN A 17 3.91 8.19 -19.59
C GLN A 17 2.75 7.77 -18.70
N ALA A 18 3.09 7.12 -17.59
CA ALA A 18 2.21 6.87 -16.46
C ALA A 18 1.45 8.15 -16.07
N GLN A 19 0.15 8.12 -16.28
CA GLN A 19 -0.78 9.21 -16.07
C GLN A 19 -1.82 8.83 -15.02
N TRP A 20 -2.07 9.76 -14.11
CA TRP A 20 -3.18 9.77 -13.17
C TRP A 20 -4.34 10.57 -13.79
N PHE A 21 -5.58 10.09 -13.65
CA PHE A 21 -6.77 10.69 -14.29
C PHE A 21 -7.76 11.39 -13.33
N PRO A 22 -7.34 12.20 -12.34
CA PRO A 22 -8.28 12.87 -11.46
C PRO A 22 -8.91 14.06 -12.20
N PRO A 23 -10.07 14.54 -11.73
CA PRO A 23 -10.58 15.84 -12.14
C PRO A 23 -9.51 16.92 -11.90
N LYS A 24 -9.27 17.80 -12.89
CA LYS A 24 -8.24 18.85 -12.80
C LYS A 24 -8.39 19.77 -11.58
N ASN A 25 -9.62 19.92 -11.08
CA ASN A 25 -9.95 20.77 -9.94
C ASN A 25 -10.03 20.00 -8.61
N LEU A 26 -9.62 18.72 -8.58
CA LEU A 26 -9.73 17.89 -7.38
C LEU A 26 -9.08 18.53 -6.14
N PRO A 27 -7.84 19.06 -6.17
CA PRO A 27 -7.25 19.70 -5.00
C PRO A 27 -8.10 20.86 -4.47
N LYS A 28 -8.57 21.74 -5.34
CA LYS A 28 -9.44 22.87 -4.97
C LYS A 28 -10.78 22.41 -4.41
N ALA A 29 -11.34 21.34 -4.96
CA ALA A 29 -12.59 20.77 -4.47
C ALA A 29 -12.42 20.20 -3.06
N LEU A 30 -11.32 19.46 -2.80
CA LEU A 30 -11.00 18.94 -1.48
C LEU A 30 -10.76 20.07 -0.47
N GLU A 31 -9.99 21.10 -0.85
CA GLU A 31 -9.73 22.28 -0.03
C GLU A 31 -11.03 23.04 0.28
N SER A 32 -11.85 23.33 -0.73
CA SER A 32 -13.11 24.09 -0.57
C SER A 32 -14.14 23.33 0.27
N PHE A 33 -14.12 22.01 0.22
CA PHE A 33 -14.97 21.16 1.07
C PHE A 33 -14.47 21.08 2.52
N GLY A 34 -13.21 21.48 2.79
CA GLY A 34 -12.58 21.30 4.09
C GLY A 34 -12.29 19.84 4.41
N THR A 35 -11.93 19.05 3.38
CA THR A 35 -11.61 17.62 3.56
C THR A 35 -10.40 17.44 4.47
N GLU A 36 -10.53 16.65 5.54
CA GLU A 36 -9.39 16.27 6.38
C GLU A 36 -8.72 14.97 5.91
N PHE A 37 -9.51 14.05 5.32
CA PHE A 37 -9.02 12.77 4.80
C PHE A 37 -9.82 12.33 3.57
N ALA A 38 -9.12 11.98 2.49
CA ALA A 38 -9.72 11.50 1.25
C ALA A 38 -9.32 10.04 0.97
N ILE A 39 -10.29 9.19 0.63
CA ILE A 39 -10.05 7.79 0.26
C ILE A 39 -10.30 7.61 -1.23
N PHE A 40 -9.32 7.03 -1.93
CA PHE A 40 -9.40 6.69 -3.35
C PHE A 40 -9.54 5.17 -3.52
N ASP A 41 -10.73 4.72 -3.91
CA ASP A 41 -11.09 3.31 -4.00
C ASP A 41 -11.76 3.00 -5.37
N VAL A 42 -11.20 2.18 -6.26
CA VAL A 42 -9.94 1.40 -6.17
C VAL A 42 -8.82 2.11 -6.93
N PHE A 43 -7.65 2.28 -6.32
CA PHE A 43 -6.50 3.02 -6.85
C PHE A 43 -6.09 2.63 -8.28
N ASN A 44 -6.16 1.35 -8.61
CA ASN A 44 -5.69 0.82 -9.90
C ASN A 44 -6.48 1.34 -11.12
N VAL A 45 -7.75 1.73 -10.97
CA VAL A 45 -8.55 2.22 -12.10
C VAL A 45 -8.31 3.70 -12.41
N MET A 46 -7.53 4.38 -11.58
CA MET A 46 -7.30 5.83 -11.67
C MET A 46 -5.97 6.19 -12.36
N HIS A 47 -5.17 5.19 -12.76
CA HIS A 47 -3.96 5.38 -13.57
C HIS A 47 -3.81 4.34 -14.68
N ASN A 48 -2.88 4.58 -15.60
CA ASN A 48 -2.45 3.61 -16.62
C ASN A 48 -1.00 3.09 -16.39
N ALA A 49 -0.39 3.40 -15.24
CA ALA A 49 0.95 2.93 -14.89
C ALA A 49 1.02 1.39 -14.84
N ASP A 50 2.12 0.81 -15.29
CA ASP A 50 2.45 -0.59 -15.01
C ASP A 50 2.78 -0.74 -13.52
N GLU A 51 1.95 -1.49 -12.79
CA GLU A 51 2.12 -1.71 -11.35
C GLU A 51 3.44 -2.44 -11.02
N ASN A 52 4.01 -3.16 -11.98
CA ASN A 52 5.30 -3.82 -11.83
C ASN A 52 6.48 -2.87 -12.05
N ASP A 53 6.24 -1.68 -12.63
CA ASP A 53 7.25 -0.63 -12.79
C ASP A 53 7.19 0.36 -11.62
N ASN A 54 8.12 0.18 -10.68
CA ASN A 54 8.25 1.07 -9.51
C ASN A 54 8.48 2.54 -9.90
N SER A 55 9.09 2.83 -11.05
CA SER A 55 9.34 4.20 -11.50
C SER A 55 8.04 4.86 -11.98
N GLU A 56 7.21 4.11 -12.70
CA GLU A 56 5.88 4.58 -13.10
C GLU A 56 4.97 4.79 -11.90
N MET A 57 4.91 3.81 -10.99
CA MET A 57 4.11 3.92 -9.78
C MET A 57 4.54 5.09 -8.89
N ARG A 58 5.85 5.34 -8.75
CA ARG A 58 6.35 6.54 -8.04
C ARG A 58 5.82 7.84 -8.63
N ARG A 59 5.76 7.96 -9.97
CA ARG A 59 5.18 9.16 -10.61
C ARG A 59 3.71 9.35 -10.24
N ILE A 60 2.94 8.26 -10.16
CA ILE A 60 1.54 8.33 -9.73
C ILE A 60 1.44 8.76 -8.26
N LEU A 61 2.24 8.15 -7.38
CA LEU A 61 2.26 8.46 -5.95
C LEU A 61 2.73 9.90 -5.67
N ASP A 62 3.70 10.41 -6.44
CA ASP A 62 4.13 11.82 -6.36
C ASP A 62 2.98 12.79 -6.70
N ARG A 63 2.09 12.41 -7.62
CA ARG A 63 0.88 13.20 -7.89
C ARG A 63 -0.08 13.19 -6.72
N LEU A 64 -0.25 12.08 -6.01
CA LEU A 64 -1.02 12.05 -4.77
C LEU A 64 -0.40 12.96 -3.70
N SER A 65 0.91 12.91 -3.52
CA SER A 65 1.62 13.80 -2.59
C SER A 65 1.41 15.28 -2.95
N GLN A 66 1.39 15.63 -4.23
CA GLN A 66 1.07 16.98 -4.69
C GLN A 66 -0.38 17.39 -4.37
N ILE A 67 -1.34 16.47 -4.54
CA ILE A 67 -2.75 16.71 -4.18
C ILE A 67 -2.88 16.91 -2.67
N GLN A 68 -2.27 16.04 -1.87
CA GLN A 68 -2.23 16.14 -0.41
C GLN A 68 -1.67 17.50 0.04
N ALA A 69 -0.52 17.91 -0.51
CA ALA A 69 0.10 19.19 -0.17
C ALA A 69 -0.76 20.39 -0.58
N ALA A 70 -1.41 20.33 -1.74
CA ALA A 70 -2.26 21.41 -2.22
C ALA A 70 -3.61 21.51 -1.49
N ALA A 71 -4.21 20.37 -1.12
CA ALA A 71 -5.49 20.31 -0.44
C ALA A 71 -5.39 20.39 1.09
N GLY A 72 -4.21 20.11 1.66
CA GLY A 72 -4.00 20.07 3.11
C GLY A 72 -4.65 18.87 3.80
N CYS A 73 -5.01 17.81 3.06
CA CYS A 73 -5.74 16.65 3.59
C CYS A 73 -4.90 15.37 3.57
N GLY A 74 -5.16 14.44 4.49
CA GLY A 74 -4.64 13.09 4.40
C GLY A 74 -5.22 12.35 3.18
N ILE A 75 -4.44 11.43 2.60
CA ILE A 75 -4.86 10.61 1.48
C ILE A 75 -4.68 9.13 1.83
N GLY A 76 -5.74 8.34 1.65
CA GLY A 76 -5.72 6.89 1.66
C GLY A 76 -6.04 6.32 0.28
N VAL A 77 -5.38 5.23 -0.08
CA VAL A 77 -5.63 4.51 -1.33
C VAL A 77 -6.03 3.06 -1.03
N VAL A 78 -7.04 2.55 -1.72
CA VAL A 78 -7.42 1.13 -1.66
C VAL A 78 -6.83 0.43 -2.88
N HIS A 79 -6.00 -0.58 -2.64
CA HIS A 79 -5.31 -1.31 -3.70
C HIS A 79 -5.47 -2.82 -3.47
N HIS A 80 -5.95 -3.54 -4.48
CA HIS A 80 -6.11 -4.98 -4.40
C HIS A 80 -4.76 -5.69 -4.38
N TYR A 81 -4.66 -6.82 -3.66
CA TYR A 81 -3.53 -7.71 -3.81
C TYR A 81 -3.54 -8.36 -5.21
N SER A 82 -2.36 -8.51 -5.82
CA SER A 82 -2.22 -9.41 -6.96
C SER A 82 -2.46 -10.85 -6.49
N LYS A 83 -3.09 -11.67 -7.34
CA LYS A 83 -3.51 -13.05 -7.02
C LYS A 83 -2.38 -14.00 -6.58
N ALA A 84 -1.12 -13.57 -6.65
CA ALA A 84 0.07 -14.36 -6.34
C ALA A 84 0.59 -14.22 -4.90
N SER A 85 -0.08 -13.46 -4.03
CA SER A 85 0.37 -13.29 -2.64
C SER A 85 0.09 -14.54 -1.80
N ASP A 86 1.12 -15.36 -1.61
CA ASP A 86 1.14 -16.50 -0.69
C ASP A 86 0.81 -16.06 0.76
N PRO A 87 -0.14 -16.72 1.46
CA PRO A 87 -0.49 -16.43 2.85
C PRO A 87 0.70 -16.51 3.84
N GLY A 88 1.83 -17.13 3.45
CA GLY A 88 3.05 -17.20 4.26
C GLY A 88 3.99 -15.98 4.21
N LEU A 89 3.74 -14.93 3.43
CA LEU A 89 4.64 -13.76 3.32
C LEU A 89 4.30 -12.64 4.32
N SER A 90 5.26 -11.82 4.77
CA SER A 90 4.94 -10.63 5.59
C SER A 90 4.03 -9.65 4.82
N LEU A 91 3.30 -8.75 5.48
CA LEU A 91 2.48 -7.73 4.81
C LEU A 91 3.29 -6.96 3.76
N THR A 92 4.50 -6.53 4.12
CA THR A 92 5.49 -5.90 3.22
C THR A 92 5.96 -6.80 2.07
N GLN A 93 6.07 -8.12 2.27
CA GLN A 93 6.41 -9.08 1.22
C GLN A 93 5.23 -9.44 0.31
N ARG A 94 4.00 -9.45 0.83
CA ARG A 94 2.76 -9.54 0.04
C ARG A 94 2.58 -8.29 -0.83
N LEU A 95 3.06 -7.15 -0.34
CA LEU A 95 3.17 -5.89 -1.07
C LEU A 95 4.41 -5.82 -1.99
N ARG A 96 5.18 -6.89 -2.24
CA ARG A 96 6.36 -6.83 -3.14
C ARG A 96 6.03 -6.58 -4.61
N GLY A 97 4.78 -6.72 -5.04
CA GLY A 97 4.31 -6.16 -6.32
C GLY A 97 4.07 -4.65 -6.29
N ALA A 98 4.23 -4.01 -5.12
CA ALA A 98 3.81 -2.65 -4.79
C ALA A 98 4.85 -1.93 -3.89
N GLY A 99 6.15 -2.20 -4.08
CA GLY A 99 7.22 -1.64 -3.24
C GLY A 99 7.22 -0.10 -3.20
N ALA A 100 6.82 0.55 -4.30
CA ALA A 100 6.59 1.99 -4.35
C ALA A 100 5.47 2.45 -3.41
N ILE A 101 4.34 1.73 -3.36
CA ILE A 101 3.19 2.05 -2.50
C ILE A 101 3.59 1.88 -1.03
N ALA A 102 4.20 0.75 -0.67
CA ALA A 102 4.66 0.50 0.69
C ALA A 102 5.69 1.54 1.17
N GLY A 103 6.60 1.97 0.29
CA GLY A 103 7.57 3.02 0.61
C GLY A 103 6.94 4.41 0.76
N TRP A 104 5.85 4.68 0.05
CA TRP A 104 5.13 5.96 0.11
C TRP A 104 4.22 6.08 1.33
N CYS A 105 3.47 5.03 1.68
CA CYS A 105 2.52 5.05 2.80
C CYS A 105 3.22 5.24 4.16
N GLU A 106 2.65 6.07 5.05
CA GLU A 106 3.13 6.19 6.44
C GLU A 106 2.60 5.08 7.35
N TRP A 107 1.42 4.57 7.02
CA TRP A 107 0.79 3.41 7.63
C TRP A 107 0.02 2.63 6.57
N LEU A 108 -0.15 1.33 6.82
CA LEU A 108 -0.87 0.40 5.94
C LEU A 108 -1.81 -0.46 6.75
N ILE A 109 -2.97 -0.76 6.17
CA ILE A 109 -3.92 -1.74 6.70
C ILE A 109 -4.07 -2.84 5.65
N GLY A 110 -3.64 -4.05 6.01
CA GLY A 110 -3.85 -5.24 5.18
C GLY A 110 -5.06 -6.02 5.66
N ILE A 111 -5.95 -6.42 4.75
CA ILE A 111 -7.11 -7.27 5.07
C ILE A 111 -7.00 -8.57 4.28
N SER A 112 -6.98 -9.71 4.99
CA SER A 112 -6.90 -11.04 4.39
C SER A 112 -7.89 -12.01 5.06
N MET A 113 -8.11 -13.18 4.46
CA MET A 113 -8.82 -14.27 5.14
C MET A 113 -7.86 -14.98 6.10
N ALA A 114 -8.26 -15.13 7.37
CA ALA A 114 -7.56 -15.96 8.36
C ALA A 114 -8.07 -17.40 8.32
N ASP A 115 -9.41 -17.54 8.27
CA ASP A 115 -10.12 -18.81 8.17
C ASP A 115 -11.25 -18.65 7.15
N SER A 116 -11.13 -19.34 6.02
CA SER A 116 -12.11 -19.27 4.94
C SER A 116 -13.44 -19.96 5.31
N PRO A 117 -13.45 -21.22 5.80
CA PRO A 117 -14.66 -21.86 6.34
C PRO A 117 -15.45 -21.01 7.35
N SER A 118 -14.78 -20.50 8.38
CA SER A 118 -15.43 -19.71 9.44
C SER A 118 -15.63 -18.24 9.06
N LYS A 119 -15.21 -17.85 7.85
CA LYS A 119 -15.24 -16.48 7.31
C LYS A 119 -14.55 -15.43 8.20
N VAL A 120 -13.54 -15.85 8.96
CA VAL A 120 -12.74 -14.95 9.80
C VAL A 120 -11.72 -14.23 8.92
N ARG A 121 -11.71 -12.91 9.02
CA ARG A 121 -10.72 -12.03 8.38
C ARG A 121 -9.69 -11.59 9.40
N ARG A 122 -8.47 -11.39 8.92
CA ARG A 122 -7.37 -10.76 9.65
C ARG A 122 -7.18 -9.35 9.10
N MET A 123 -7.07 -8.38 9.99
CA MET A 123 -6.61 -7.04 9.70
C MET A 123 -5.21 -6.88 10.32
N GLU A 124 -4.21 -6.66 9.48
CA GLU A 124 -2.82 -6.43 9.87
C GLU A 124 -2.46 -4.96 9.64
N PHE A 125 -1.50 -4.48 10.41
CA PHE A 125 -1.06 -3.08 10.37
C PHE A 125 0.44 -3.02 10.07
N ASP A 126 0.85 -2.00 9.34
CA ASP A 126 2.24 -1.58 9.23
C ASP A 126 2.29 -0.07 9.48
N ILE A 127 3.26 0.40 10.26
CA ILE A 127 3.38 1.81 10.65
C ILE A 127 4.86 2.15 10.66
N LYS A 128 5.26 3.23 9.99
CA LYS A 128 6.67 3.65 9.98
C LYS A 128 7.12 4.28 11.31
N ALA A 129 6.20 4.91 12.01
CA ALA A 129 6.48 5.70 13.21
C ALA A 129 6.71 4.85 14.48
N ASP A 130 6.24 3.60 14.52
CA ASP A 130 6.36 2.71 15.68
C ASP A 130 6.17 1.24 15.27
N ASN A 131 6.28 0.33 16.24
CA ASN A 131 5.92 -1.06 16.07
C ASN A 131 4.43 -1.20 15.71
N PRO A 132 4.10 -2.02 14.70
CA PRO A 132 2.71 -2.22 14.32
C PRO A 132 1.94 -2.89 15.47
N PRO A 133 0.68 -2.50 15.71
CA PRO A 133 -0.18 -3.17 16.67
C PRO A 133 -0.44 -4.63 16.26
N ALA A 134 -0.86 -5.43 17.24
CA ALA A 134 -1.26 -6.81 16.98
C ALA A 134 -2.41 -6.86 15.96
N PRO A 135 -2.45 -7.87 15.06
CA PRO A 135 -3.56 -8.05 14.15
C PRO A 135 -4.89 -8.21 14.88
N VAL A 136 -5.96 -7.70 14.29
CA VAL A 136 -7.33 -7.92 14.79
C VAL A 136 -8.09 -8.85 13.86
N TYR A 137 -8.97 -9.65 14.44
CA TYR A 137 -9.76 -10.62 13.70
C TYR A 137 -11.23 -10.25 13.75
N PHE A 138 -11.92 -10.41 12.63
CA PHE A 138 -13.32 -10.03 12.53
C PHE A 138 -14.08 -10.86 11.50
N THR A 139 -15.39 -10.94 11.68
CA THR A 139 -16.33 -11.46 10.68
C THR A 139 -17.16 -10.32 10.11
N ILE A 140 -17.72 -10.54 8.91
CA ILE A 140 -18.66 -9.63 8.29
C ILE A 140 -19.97 -10.37 8.13
N ASP A 141 -21.03 -9.85 8.74
CA ASP A 141 -22.40 -10.26 8.48
C ASP A 141 -23.07 -9.26 7.53
N SER A 142 -23.52 -9.76 6.38
CA SER A 142 -24.24 -8.98 5.37
C SER A 142 -25.61 -9.58 5.07
N SER A 143 -26.15 -10.40 5.97
CA SER A 143 -27.44 -11.07 5.78
C SER A 143 -28.63 -10.12 5.95
N GLU A 144 -28.50 -9.09 6.79
CA GLU A 144 -29.54 -8.10 7.04
C GLU A 144 -28.99 -6.67 7.00
N GLY A 145 -29.59 -5.82 6.17
CA GLY A 145 -29.31 -4.39 6.14
C GLY A 145 -27.86 -4.03 5.81
N TRP A 146 -27.27 -3.16 6.63
CA TRP A 146 -25.89 -2.70 6.46
C TRP A 146 -24.90 -3.74 6.98
N PRO A 147 -23.78 -4.00 6.26
CA PRO A 147 -22.77 -4.95 6.71
C PRO A 147 -22.26 -4.63 8.11
N LYS A 148 -22.30 -5.62 9.00
CA LYS A 148 -21.84 -5.51 10.38
C LYS A 148 -20.49 -6.22 10.55
N LEU A 149 -19.51 -5.49 11.06
CA LEU A 149 -18.22 -6.05 11.45
C LEU A 149 -18.28 -6.43 12.93
N THR A 150 -17.88 -7.66 13.24
CA THR A 150 -17.81 -8.17 14.63
C THR A 150 -16.40 -8.65 14.91
N LEU A 151 -15.74 -8.05 15.90
CA LEU A 151 -14.44 -8.54 16.38
C LEU A 151 -14.62 -9.93 16.97
N VAL A 152 -13.67 -10.82 16.68
CA VAL A 152 -13.66 -12.19 17.22
C VAL A 152 -12.33 -12.45 17.90
N ASP A 153 -12.38 -13.20 19.00
CA ASP A 153 -11.18 -13.77 19.60
C ASP A 153 -10.77 -14.99 18.77
N TYR A 154 -9.65 -14.87 18.07
CA TYR A 154 -9.14 -15.89 17.17
C TYR A 154 -7.63 -15.98 17.31
N SER A 155 -7.15 -17.14 17.76
CA SER A 155 -5.74 -17.48 17.78
C SER A 155 -5.39 -18.27 16.54
N ASP A 156 -4.66 -17.64 15.62
CA ASP A 156 -4.10 -18.33 14.48
C ASP A 156 -2.94 -19.22 14.97
N GLU A 157 -3.18 -20.52 15.18
CA GLU A 157 -2.12 -21.45 15.61
C GLU A 157 -0.95 -21.56 14.60
N SER A 158 -1.11 -20.99 13.40
CA SER A 158 -0.04 -20.87 12.39
C SER A 158 0.80 -19.58 12.52
N SER A 159 0.40 -18.62 13.36
CA SER A 159 1.03 -17.29 13.46
C SER A 159 1.95 -17.14 14.69
N ALA A 160 2.93 -18.05 14.85
CA ALA A 160 4.02 -17.77 15.78
C ALA A 160 4.74 -16.47 15.35
N PRO A 161 5.15 -15.59 16.29
CA PRO A 161 5.81 -14.34 15.94
C PRO A 161 7.10 -14.64 15.15
N ARG A 162 7.15 -14.20 13.89
CA ARG A 162 8.38 -14.24 13.10
C ARG A 162 9.37 -13.29 13.76
N LYS A 163 10.39 -13.85 14.42
CA LYS A 163 11.56 -13.10 14.86
C LYS A 163 12.10 -12.33 13.65
N GLN A 164 12.11 -11.00 13.78
CA GLN A 164 12.86 -10.14 12.89
C GLN A 164 14.32 -10.63 12.94
N ALA A 165 14.88 -11.01 11.79
CA ALA A 165 16.28 -11.40 11.72
C ALA A 165 17.12 -10.16 12.01
N SER A 166 17.57 -10.02 13.25
CA SER A 166 18.60 -9.06 13.61
C SER A 166 19.91 -9.54 12.98
N GLU A 167 20.31 -8.95 11.86
CA GLU A 167 21.71 -8.97 11.43
C GLU A 167 22.55 -8.27 12.50
N ILE A 168 23.10 -9.05 13.42
CA ILE A 168 24.28 -8.65 14.18
C ILE A 168 25.39 -9.56 13.71
N GLY A 169 26.18 -9.05 12.77
CA GLY A 169 27.42 -9.67 12.33
C GLY A 169 28.31 -9.95 13.54
N GLY A 170 28.58 -11.23 13.78
CA GLY A 170 29.51 -11.67 14.79
C GLY A 170 30.92 -11.17 14.46
N ILE A 171 31.39 -10.16 15.19
CA ILE A 171 32.80 -9.84 15.26
C ILE A 171 33.45 -10.91 16.14
N SER A 172 34.13 -11.85 15.50
CA SER A 172 34.96 -12.86 16.16
C SER A 172 36.15 -12.16 16.84
N THR A 173 36.11 -12.06 18.16
CA THR A 173 37.27 -11.66 18.95
C THR A 173 38.08 -12.93 19.23
N LYS A 174 39.18 -13.13 18.50
CA LYS A 174 40.19 -14.13 18.85
C LYS A 174 40.90 -13.67 20.12
N GLU A 175 40.65 -14.37 21.22
CA GLU A 175 41.51 -14.33 22.41
C GLU A 175 42.93 -14.75 22.00
N ARG A 176 43.90 -13.86 22.23
CA ARG A 176 45.31 -14.24 22.34
C ARG A 176 45.55 -14.58 23.80
N SER A 177 45.68 -15.87 24.11
CA SER A 177 46.32 -16.30 25.35
C SER A 177 47.83 -16.30 25.14
N VAL A 178 48.54 -15.75 26.13
CA VAL A 178 49.96 -15.98 26.40
C VAL A 178 50.20 -17.46 26.67
#